data_AF-A0A9E4JJV1-F1
#
_entry.id   AF-A0A9E4JJV1-F1
#
_cell.length_a   1.000
_cell.length_b   1.000
_cell.length_c   1.000
_cell.angle_alpha   90.00
_cell.angle_beta   90.00
_cell.angle_gamma   90.00
#
_symmetry.space_group_name_H-M   'P 1'
#
loop_
_entity.id
_entity.type
_entity.pdbx_description
1 polymer ?
#
loop_
_entity_poly.entity_id
_entity_poly.type
_entity_poly.pdbx_seq_one_letter_code
_entity_poly.pdbx_strand_id
1 'polypeptide(L)'
;MFAQTPTNEATSMDAELIFPLIDSILPFEVCLHYQVLPLSLIDNCLRLGVVDPDDHSALDYVNKMLAYRHCSVEIQKIYFPEQEAILSAYLYHTQNSKNTDIAKENYSKNQVKQNENCSSNHQINYNNSSVYESKSQQKLVENHYTKNWQTLEIYTNYLNYPIEVLATLTPEQLLHELLGRVLAGGIGRLYFERQGCTGRILWSQDGVLQSVLENLEASQFQGVINELKRLLELPLIPVEKSKQAEIERIYSGTHILLRLRVTPGEYGEEANLQVLRGAALKFHQQHKMAVLSRDALRLAQQLEKKLTEIEQRSDSAPLPSDNLPLLTQLLKTILRQIEALLQKDEH
;
A
#
# COMPACT_ATOMS: atom_id res chain seq x y z
N MET A 1 -52.68 -27.89 -20.44
CA MET A 1 -52.53 -26.68 -19.61
C MET A 1 -51.05 -26.58 -19.25
N PHE A 2 -50.30 -25.83 -20.05
CA PHE A 2 -48.89 -25.56 -19.81
C PHE A 2 -48.80 -24.33 -18.92
N ALA A 3 -48.06 -24.43 -17.82
CA ALA A 3 -47.56 -23.27 -17.09
C ALA A 3 -46.07 -23.52 -16.82
N GLN A 4 -45.24 -22.91 -17.67
CA GLN A 4 -43.80 -22.76 -17.50
C GLN A 4 -43.55 -21.40 -16.82
N THR A 5 -42.90 -21.45 -15.64
CA THR A 5 -41.82 -20.57 -15.08
C THR A 5 -42.00 -19.02 -15.03
N PRO A 6 -41.43 -18.31 -14.03
CA PRO A 6 -39.98 -18.21 -13.76
C PRO A 6 -39.60 -18.60 -12.31
N THR A 7 -38.61 -19.47 -12.10
CA THR A 7 -37.16 -19.18 -12.11
C THR A 7 -36.81 -18.05 -11.14
N ASN A 8 -36.46 -18.44 -9.91
CA ASN A 8 -35.73 -17.60 -8.96
C ASN A 8 -34.38 -17.22 -9.59
N GLU A 9 -34.32 -16.07 -10.25
CA GLU A 9 -33.07 -15.37 -10.48
C GLU A 9 -32.69 -14.70 -9.15
N ALA A 10 -31.94 -15.43 -8.33
CA ALA A 10 -31.12 -14.78 -7.32
C ALA A 10 -30.20 -13.82 -8.05
N THR A 11 -30.29 -12.53 -7.75
CA THR A 11 -29.50 -11.45 -8.31
C THR A 11 -28.01 -11.77 -8.18
N SER A 12 -27.43 -12.47 -9.15
CA SER A 12 -25.98 -12.60 -9.25
C SER A 12 -25.49 -11.24 -9.71
N MET A 13 -25.10 -10.39 -8.77
CA MET A 13 -24.46 -9.13 -9.12
C MET A 13 -23.25 -9.46 -10.02
N ASP A 14 -23.22 -8.85 -11.20
CA ASP A 14 -22.25 -9.18 -12.24
C ASP A 14 -20.85 -8.68 -11.86
N ALA A 15 -20.10 -9.53 -11.15
CA ALA A 15 -18.74 -9.27 -10.70
C ALA A 15 -17.82 -8.78 -11.84
N GLU A 16 -17.99 -9.33 -13.05
CA GLU A 16 -17.22 -8.94 -14.25
C GLU A 16 -17.45 -7.47 -14.66
N LEU A 17 -18.65 -6.93 -14.41
CA LEU A 17 -18.98 -5.53 -14.68
C LEU A 17 -18.56 -4.62 -13.54
N ILE A 18 -18.68 -5.10 -12.30
CA ILE A 18 -18.46 -4.29 -11.09
C ILE A 18 -16.96 -4.08 -10.83
N PHE A 19 -16.10 -5.08 -11.03
CA PHE A 19 -14.68 -4.98 -10.69
C PHE A 19 -13.94 -3.87 -11.44
N PRO A 20 -14.09 -3.70 -12.77
CA PRO A 20 -13.46 -2.61 -13.48
C PRO A 20 -13.95 -1.23 -13.02
N LEU A 21 -15.19 -1.12 -12.54
CA LEU A 21 -15.74 0.12 -12.00
C LEU A 21 -15.17 0.43 -10.62
N ILE A 22 -14.88 -0.61 -9.82
CA ILE A 22 -14.13 -0.46 -8.56
C ILE A 22 -12.72 0.06 -8.84
N ASP A 23 -12.03 -0.49 -9.85
CA ASP A 23 -10.67 -0.08 -10.21
C ASP A 23 -10.59 1.35 -10.77
N SER A 24 -11.61 1.79 -11.49
CA SER A 24 -11.55 3.00 -12.31
C SER A 24 -12.39 4.17 -11.81
N ILE A 25 -13.50 3.93 -11.10
CA ILE A 25 -14.49 4.96 -10.73
C ILE A 25 -14.63 5.09 -9.22
N LEU A 26 -14.89 3.99 -8.50
CA LEU A 26 -15.19 4.00 -7.08
C LEU A 26 -14.29 3.00 -6.33
N PRO A 27 -13.15 3.46 -5.77
CA PRO A 27 -12.14 2.57 -5.20
C PRO A 27 -12.70 1.62 -4.14
N PHE A 28 -12.05 0.46 -4.00
CA PHE A 28 -12.43 -0.59 -3.06
C PHE A 28 -12.65 -0.06 -1.64
N GLU A 29 -11.76 0.81 -1.15
CA GLU A 29 -11.85 1.36 0.19
C GLU A 29 -13.08 2.23 0.40
N VAL A 30 -13.52 2.93 -0.66
CA VAL A 30 -14.73 3.75 -0.64
C VAL A 30 -15.96 2.85 -0.61
N CYS A 31 -15.96 1.79 -1.42
CA CYS A 31 -17.03 0.79 -1.46
C CYS A 31 -17.21 0.10 -0.10
N LEU A 32 -16.09 -0.21 0.56
CA LEU A 32 -16.08 -0.85 1.88
C LEU A 32 -16.53 0.12 2.98
N HIS A 33 -15.95 1.33 3.03
CA HIS A 33 -16.15 2.27 4.14
C HIS A 33 -17.56 2.86 4.14
N TYR A 34 -18.05 3.28 2.96
CA TYR A 34 -19.36 3.90 2.81
C TYR A 34 -20.46 2.91 2.44
N GLN A 35 -20.15 1.60 2.41
CA GLN A 35 -21.09 0.53 2.09
C GLN A 35 -21.86 0.78 0.78
N VAL A 36 -21.11 1.17 -0.25
CA VAL A 36 -21.60 1.46 -1.60
C VAL A 36 -20.92 0.57 -2.62
N LEU A 37 -21.50 0.43 -3.81
CA LEU A 37 -20.93 -0.40 -4.88
C LEU A 37 -21.27 0.20 -6.26
N PRO A 38 -20.32 0.35 -7.19
CA PRO A 38 -20.64 0.75 -8.54
C PRO A 38 -21.25 -0.44 -9.31
N LEU A 39 -22.54 -0.38 -9.63
CA LEU A 39 -23.25 -1.50 -10.26
C LEU A 39 -23.11 -1.52 -11.78
N SER A 40 -23.21 -0.35 -12.41
CA SER A 40 -23.06 -0.18 -13.86
C SER A 40 -22.80 1.29 -14.21
N LEU A 41 -22.12 1.54 -15.32
CA LEU A 41 -21.99 2.88 -15.91
C LEU A 41 -22.56 2.88 -17.32
N ILE A 42 -23.64 3.64 -17.56
CA ILE A 42 -24.29 3.77 -18.88
C ILE A 42 -24.45 5.26 -19.18
N ASP A 43 -23.92 5.74 -20.30
CA ASP A 43 -24.02 7.14 -20.74
C ASP A 43 -23.67 8.17 -19.65
N ASN A 44 -22.56 7.93 -18.94
CA ASN A 44 -22.11 8.75 -17.80
C ASN A 44 -23.08 8.76 -16.60
N CYS A 45 -24.10 7.91 -16.58
CA CYS A 45 -24.94 7.65 -15.42
C CYS A 45 -24.39 6.43 -14.67
N LEU A 46 -23.85 6.65 -13.47
CA LEU A 46 -23.40 5.60 -12.58
C LEU A 46 -24.59 5.11 -11.76
N ARG A 47 -24.96 3.85 -11.93
CA ARG A 47 -25.86 3.17 -11.00
C ARG A 47 -25.07 2.75 -9.77
N LEU A 48 -25.43 3.31 -8.63
CA LEU A 48 -24.73 3.12 -7.36
C LEU A 48 -25.61 2.27 -6.43
N GLY A 49 -25.12 1.09 -6.07
CA GLY A 49 -25.67 0.26 -5.02
C GLY A 49 -25.34 0.86 -3.66
N VAL A 50 -26.33 1.04 -2.80
CA VAL A 50 -26.16 1.59 -1.45
C VAL A 50 -26.86 0.71 -0.44
N VAL A 51 -26.15 0.32 0.63
CA VAL A 51 -26.70 -0.54 1.69
C VAL A 51 -27.73 0.22 2.53
N ASP A 52 -27.40 1.45 2.92
CA ASP A 52 -28.29 2.35 3.65
C ASP A 52 -28.54 3.65 2.85
N PRO A 53 -29.67 3.78 2.13
CA PRO A 53 -29.99 4.98 1.36
C PRO A 53 -30.17 6.25 2.21
N ASP A 54 -30.40 6.11 3.52
CA ASP A 54 -30.57 7.23 4.44
C ASP A 54 -29.22 7.76 4.98
N ASP A 55 -28.10 7.10 4.66
CA ASP A 55 -26.75 7.60 4.91
C ASP A 55 -26.39 8.70 3.90
N HIS A 56 -26.87 9.92 4.18
CA HIS A 56 -26.57 11.09 3.38
C HIS A 56 -25.09 11.47 3.39
N SER A 57 -24.31 11.01 4.38
CA SER A 57 -22.87 11.30 4.45
C SER A 57 -22.07 10.48 3.42
N ALA A 58 -22.43 9.20 3.24
CA ALA A 58 -21.92 8.35 2.19
C ALA A 58 -22.25 8.90 0.80
N LEU A 59 -23.51 9.29 0.59
CA LEU A 59 -23.96 9.84 -0.69
C LEU A 59 -23.28 11.17 -1.02
N ASP A 60 -23.14 12.09 -0.06
CA ASP A 60 -22.45 13.36 -0.27
C ASP A 60 -20.97 13.16 -0.63
N TYR A 61 -20.29 12.23 0.04
CA TYR A 61 -18.91 11.89 -0.29
C TYR A 61 -18.77 11.35 -1.72
N VAL A 62 -19.60 10.36 -2.08
CA VAL A 62 -19.56 9.74 -3.41
C VAL A 62 -19.91 10.76 -4.50
N ASN A 63 -20.93 11.59 -4.28
CA ASN A 63 -21.32 12.64 -5.22
C ASN A 63 -20.21 13.68 -5.42
N LYS A 64 -19.54 14.13 -4.35
CA LYS A 64 -18.37 15.02 -4.46
C LYS A 64 -17.23 14.39 -5.26
N MET A 65 -17.01 13.08 -5.08
CA MET A 65 -15.98 12.35 -5.80
C MET A 65 -16.30 12.24 -7.31
N LEU A 66 -17.56 12.02 -7.65
CA LEU A 66 -18.04 11.86 -9.03
C LEU A 66 -18.31 13.18 -9.78
N ALA A 67 -18.47 14.28 -9.04
CA ALA A 67 -18.69 15.62 -9.59
C ALA A 67 -17.59 16.06 -10.58
N TYR A 68 -16.35 15.61 -10.36
CA TYR A 68 -15.21 15.91 -11.23
C TYR A 68 -15.26 15.17 -12.58
N ARG A 69 -16.12 14.17 -12.76
CA ARG A 69 -16.22 13.34 -13.96
C ARG A 69 -17.53 13.52 -14.74
N HIS A 70 -18.33 14.54 -14.42
CA HIS A 70 -19.64 14.79 -15.04
C HIS A 70 -20.58 13.57 -15.03
N CYS A 71 -20.49 12.72 -14.01
CA CYS A 71 -21.33 11.54 -13.90
C CYS A 71 -22.59 11.84 -13.08
N SER A 72 -23.77 11.45 -13.57
CA SER A 72 -25.00 11.44 -12.77
C SER A 72 -25.08 10.13 -11.98
N VAL A 73 -25.72 10.15 -10.80
CA VAL A 73 -25.81 8.98 -9.92
C VAL A 73 -27.26 8.52 -9.82
N GLU A 74 -27.52 7.26 -10.15
CA GLU A 74 -28.80 6.58 -9.92
C GLU A 74 -28.64 5.62 -8.73
N ILE A 75 -29.32 5.90 -7.61
CA ILE A 75 -29.18 5.09 -6.39
C ILE A 75 -30.08 3.86 -6.49
N GLN A 76 -29.52 2.69 -6.22
CA GLN A 76 -30.23 1.43 -6.05
C GLN A 76 -29.94 0.88 -4.65
N LYS A 77 -30.97 0.53 -3.90
CA LYS A 77 -30.78 -0.15 -2.61
C LYS A 77 -30.25 -1.57 -2.83
N ILE A 78 -29.17 -1.91 -2.15
CA ILE A 78 -28.61 -3.27 -2.04
C ILE A 78 -28.55 -3.68 -0.57
N TYR A 79 -28.30 -4.94 -0.28
CA TYR A 79 -28.12 -5.40 1.10
C TYR A 79 -26.65 -5.65 1.43
N PHE A 80 -26.29 -5.49 2.71
CA PHE A 80 -24.92 -5.72 3.19
C PHE A 80 -24.32 -7.06 2.75
N PRO A 81 -25.03 -8.21 2.84
CA PRO A 81 -24.47 -9.49 2.39
C PRO A 81 -24.15 -9.53 0.89
N GLU A 82 -24.89 -8.78 0.07
CA GLU A 82 -24.67 -8.70 -1.38
C GLU A 82 -23.40 -7.88 -1.69
N GLN A 83 -23.24 -6.76 -0.99
CA GLN A 83 -22.04 -5.92 -1.05
C GLN A 83 -20.80 -6.68 -0.56
N GLU A 84 -20.90 -7.35 0.59
CA GLU A 84 -19.82 -8.15 1.18
C GLU A 84 -19.40 -9.30 0.26
N ALA A 85 -20.37 -9.99 -0.36
CA ALA A 85 -20.09 -11.07 -1.30
C ALA A 85 -19.30 -10.57 -2.52
N ILE A 86 -19.66 -9.41 -3.08
CA ILE A 86 -18.96 -8.85 -4.24
C ILE A 86 -17.59 -8.31 -3.86
N LEU A 87 -17.44 -7.62 -2.73
CA LEU A 87 -16.12 -7.16 -2.27
C LEU A 87 -15.19 -8.33 -1.94
N SER A 88 -15.72 -9.40 -1.35
CA SER A 88 -14.95 -10.63 -1.09
C SER A 88 -14.53 -11.30 -2.40
N ALA A 89 -15.44 -11.38 -3.38
CA ALA A 89 -15.15 -11.91 -4.71
C ALA A 89 -14.10 -11.04 -5.44
N TYR A 90 -14.17 -9.72 -5.29
CA TYR A 90 -13.19 -8.78 -5.84
C TYR A 90 -11.79 -9.00 -5.23
N LEU A 91 -11.69 -9.16 -3.91
CA LEU A 91 -10.42 -9.48 -3.24
C LEU A 91 -9.87 -10.83 -3.70
N TYR A 92 -10.73 -11.83 -3.87
CA TYR A 92 -10.32 -13.14 -4.37
C TYR A 92 -9.89 -13.10 -5.84
N HIS A 93 -10.59 -12.33 -6.68
CA HIS A 93 -10.26 -12.14 -8.10
C HIS A 93 -8.98 -11.34 -8.30
N THR A 94 -8.74 -10.29 -7.51
CA THR A 94 -7.48 -9.52 -7.57
C THR A 94 -6.27 -10.35 -7.10
N GLN A 95 -6.48 -11.34 -6.24
CA GLN A 95 -5.47 -12.33 -5.83
C GLN A 95 -5.26 -13.43 -6.89
N ASN A 96 -6.32 -13.88 -7.57
CA ASN A 96 -6.27 -14.99 -8.53
C ASN A 96 -6.07 -14.61 -9.99
N SER A 97 -6.42 -13.39 -10.42
CA SER A 97 -6.14 -12.90 -11.77
C SER A 97 -4.65 -12.67 -12.02
N LYS A 98 -3.81 -12.72 -10.98
CA LYS A 98 -2.35 -12.88 -11.08
C LYS A 98 -1.89 -14.34 -11.34
N ASN A 99 -2.77 -15.33 -11.17
CA ASN A 99 -2.50 -16.76 -11.38
C ASN A 99 -3.14 -17.33 -12.67
N THR A 100 -4.17 -16.71 -13.25
CA THR A 100 -4.93 -17.29 -14.39
C THR A 100 -4.40 -16.98 -15.79
N ASP A 101 -3.43 -16.07 -15.97
CA ASP A 101 -2.76 -15.88 -17.27
C ASP A 101 -1.70 -16.96 -17.57
N ILE A 102 -1.35 -17.79 -16.59
CA ILE A 102 -0.40 -18.93 -16.74
C ILE A 102 -1.12 -20.23 -17.19
N ALA A 103 -2.46 -20.28 -17.14
CA ALA A 103 -3.22 -21.52 -17.27
C ALA A 103 -3.89 -21.77 -18.64
N LYS A 104 -3.76 -20.88 -19.63
CA LYS A 104 -4.32 -21.08 -20.98
C LYS A 104 -3.32 -21.54 -22.07
N GLU A 105 -2.02 -21.59 -21.79
CA GLU A 105 -1.02 -22.12 -22.75
C GLU A 105 -0.58 -23.57 -22.49
N ASN A 106 -0.97 -24.20 -21.38
CA ASN A 106 -0.39 -25.49 -20.95
C ASN A 106 -1.31 -26.72 -21.07
N TYR A 107 -2.43 -26.64 -21.80
CA TYR A 107 -3.26 -27.80 -22.17
C TYR A 107 -2.95 -28.31 -23.59
N SER A 108 -1.67 -28.45 -23.92
CA SER A 108 -1.19 -29.30 -25.03
C SER A 108 0.30 -29.56 -24.90
N LYS A 109 0.70 -30.28 -23.85
CA LYS A 109 1.90 -31.13 -23.87
C LYS A 109 1.97 -31.96 -22.59
N ASN A 110 2.32 -33.23 -22.79
CA ASN A 110 2.81 -34.19 -21.80
C ASN A 110 1.75 -35.05 -21.10
N GLN A 111 1.14 -35.94 -21.88
CA GLN A 111 1.20 -37.35 -21.49
C GLN A 111 2.59 -37.89 -21.88
N VAL A 112 3.18 -38.67 -20.98
CA VAL A 112 4.09 -39.83 -21.18
C VAL A 112 5.27 -39.82 -20.19
N LYS A 113 5.23 -40.85 -19.34
CA LYS A 113 6.32 -41.56 -18.62
C LYS A 113 6.78 -41.04 -17.25
N GLN A 114 6.11 -41.61 -16.25
CA GLN A 114 6.71 -42.14 -15.02
C GLN A 114 7.82 -43.16 -15.35
N ASN A 115 8.94 -43.13 -14.60
CA ASN A 115 9.39 -44.27 -13.80
C ASN A 115 10.67 -43.97 -13.01
N GLU A 116 10.67 -44.48 -11.76
CA GLU A 116 11.82 -45.01 -10.99
C GLU A 116 12.86 -44.02 -10.42
N ASN A 117 13.52 -44.25 -9.28
CA ASN A 117 13.20 -44.89 -7.99
C ASN A 117 14.37 -44.52 -7.03
N CYS A 118 14.04 -44.33 -5.75
CA CYS A 118 14.83 -44.51 -4.51
C CYS A 118 16.36 -44.26 -4.41
N SER A 119 16.67 -43.40 -3.42
CA SER A 119 17.57 -43.63 -2.26
C SER A 119 19.10 -43.71 -2.44
N SER A 120 19.84 -42.84 -1.73
CA SER A 120 20.55 -43.20 -0.47
C SER A 120 21.64 -42.19 -0.07
N ASN A 121 21.62 -41.87 1.23
CA ASN A 121 22.62 -41.26 2.13
C ASN A 121 24.11 -41.27 1.75
N HIS A 122 24.82 -40.17 2.07
CA HIS A 122 25.99 -40.24 2.97
C HIS A 122 26.37 -38.89 3.59
N GLN A 123 26.45 -38.88 4.93
CA GLN A 123 27.20 -37.93 5.75
C GLN A 123 28.69 -38.27 5.69
N ILE A 124 29.58 -37.30 5.45
CA ILE A 124 30.89 -37.23 6.12
C ILE A 124 31.23 -35.75 6.36
N ASN A 125 31.57 -35.48 7.61
CA ASN A 125 32.11 -34.25 8.17
C ASN A 125 33.64 -34.42 8.29
N TYR A 126 34.48 -33.43 7.97
CA TYR A 126 35.78 -33.18 8.64
C TYR A 126 36.42 -31.85 8.19
N ASN A 127 37.03 -31.18 9.16
CA ASN A 127 37.67 -29.86 9.12
C ASN A 127 39.14 -29.88 8.66
N ASN A 128 39.59 -28.71 8.16
CA ASN A 128 40.90 -28.03 8.31
C ASN A 128 42.13 -28.32 7.41
N SER A 129 42.48 -27.25 6.64
CA SER A 129 43.79 -26.56 6.55
C SER A 129 44.97 -27.11 5.72
N SER A 130 45.25 -26.45 4.57
CA SER A 130 46.58 -25.94 4.10
C SER A 130 46.41 -25.29 2.70
N VAL A 131 46.46 -23.97 2.50
CA VAL A 131 47.63 -23.06 2.37
C VAL A 131 48.36 -23.11 0.99
N TYR A 132 48.13 -22.03 0.21
CA TYR A 132 48.76 -21.45 -1.02
C TYR A 132 48.80 -22.32 -2.31
N GLU A 133 48.47 -21.85 -3.52
CA GLU A 133 48.74 -20.54 -4.15
C GLU A 133 47.94 -20.39 -5.49
N SER A 134 47.44 -19.17 -5.78
CA SER A 134 47.22 -18.54 -7.12
C SER A 134 46.43 -19.28 -8.23
N LYS A 135 45.39 -18.77 -8.89
CA LYS A 135 45.06 -17.40 -9.36
C LYS A 135 43.64 -17.40 -9.95
N SER A 136 43.03 -16.21 -9.91
CA SER A 136 41.93 -15.71 -10.76
C SER A 136 40.58 -16.45 -10.73
N GLN A 137 39.64 -15.93 -9.94
CA GLN A 137 38.25 -15.76 -10.37
C GLN A 137 37.56 -14.70 -9.49
N GLN A 138 36.79 -13.85 -10.17
CA GLN A 138 36.25 -12.58 -9.70
C GLN A 138 35.36 -12.77 -8.47
N LYS A 139 35.75 -12.10 -7.39
CA LYS A 139 34.89 -11.87 -6.23
C LYS A 139 33.79 -10.89 -6.68
N LEU A 140 32.62 -11.42 -7.02
CA LEU A 140 31.40 -10.63 -7.07
C LEU A 140 31.24 -10.01 -5.68
N VAL A 141 31.42 -8.69 -5.64
CA VAL A 141 31.17 -7.87 -4.47
C VAL A 141 29.66 -7.88 -4.27
N GLU A 142 29.16 -8.85 -3.50
CA GLU A 142 27.84 -8.77 -2.91
C GLU A 142 27.86 -7.68 -1.83
N ASN A 143 27.70 -6.43 -2.26
CA ASN A 143 27.27 -5.36 -1.38
C ASN A 143 25.81 -5.59 -1.04
N HIS A 144 25.55 -6.47 -0.08
CA HIS A 144 24.27 -6.48 0.63
C HIS A 144 24.18 -5.17 1.42
N TYR A 145 23.48 -4.18 0.88
CA TYR A 145 23.04 -3.03 1.66
C TYR A 145 22.04 -3.54 2.71
N THR A 146 22.53 -3.98 3.87
CA THR A 146 21.67 -4.26 5.02
C THR A 146 21.14 -2.93 5.52
N LYS A 147 19.94 -2.57 5.08
CA LYS A 147 19.19 -1.42 5.58
C LYS A 147 19.03 -1.60 7.09
N ASN A 148 19.80 -0.86 7.88
CA ASN A 148 19.77 -0.95 9.33
C ASN A 148 18.59 -0.11 9.85
N TRP A 149 17.49 -0.76 10.21
CA TRP A 149 16.34 -0.08 10.79
C TRP A 149 16.56 0.22 12.27
N GLN A 150 16.32 1.46 12.67
CA GLN A 150 16.41 1.87 14.06
C GLN A 150 15.25 1.28 14.89
N THR A 151 15.51 0.97 16.15
CA THR A 151 14.47 0.54 17.10
C THR A 151 13.63 1.74 17.51
N LEU A 152 12.31 1.57 17.54
CA LEU A 152 11.39 2.56 18.12
C LEU A 152 11.32 2.33 19.63
N GLU A 153 11.96 3.21 20.38
CA GLU A 153 11.90 3.19 21.84
C GLU A 153 10.65 3.92 22.32
N ILE A 154 9.80 3.22 23.06
CA ILE A 154 8.58 3.76 23.64
C ILE A 154 8.60 3.48 25.13
N TYR A 155 8.39 4.53 25.91
CA TYR A 155 8.39 4.48 27.36
C TYR A 155 6.98 4.74 27.86
N THR A 156 6.37 3.73 28.47
CA THR A 156 5.01 3.84 29.00
C THR A 156 4.96 3.51 30.49
N ASN A 157 4.44 4.44 31.27
CA ASN A 157 4.17 4.37 32.70
C ASN A 157 2.65 4.38 33.01
N TYR A 158 1.81 4.75 32.03
CA TYR A 158 0.37 4.98 32.23
C TYR A 158 -0.53 4.03 31.42
N LEU A 159 -0.02 2.91 30.87
CA LEU A 159 -0.83 1.97 30.07
C LEU A 159 -2.13 1.51 30.76
N ASN A 160 -2.07 1.30 32.08
CA ASN A 160 -3.20 0.78 32.86
C ASN A 160 -4.12 1.89 33.42
N TYR A 161 -3.80 3.16 33.17
CA TYR A 161 -4.58 4.28 33.68
C TYR A 161 -5.74 4.64 32.74
N PRO A 162 -6.81 5.28 33.24
CA PRO A 162 -7.85 5.86 32.39
C PRO A 162 -7.26 6.84 31.37
N ILE A 163 -7.84 6.90 30.18
CA ILE A 163 -7.32 7.68 29.07
C ILE A 163 -7.32 9.18 29.38
N GLU A 164 -8.26 9.64 30.19
CA GLU A 164 -8.45 11.03 30.60
C GLU A 164 -7.23 11.55 31.38
N VAL A 165 -6.51 10.67 32.08
CA VAL A 165 -5.28 11.03 32.81
C VAL A 165 -4.18 11.47 31.84
N LEU A 166 -4.18 10.92 30.61
CA LEU A 166 -3.17 11.24 29.61
C LEU A 166 -3.24 12.72 29.17
N ALA A 167 -4.43 13.34 29.23
CA ALA A 167 -4.61 14.76 28.93
C ALA A 167 -3.82 15.70 29.87
N THR A 168 -3.28 15.20 30.98
CA THR A 168 -2.48 16.00 31.92
C THR A 168 -0.96 15.87 31.71
N LEU A 169 -0.53 14.97 30.82
CA LEU A 169 0.88 14.67 30.59
C LEU A 169 1.57 15.72 29.71
N THR A 170 2.91 15.75 29.75
CA THR A 170 3.67 16.55 28.79
C THR A 170 3.47 16.00 27.36
N PRO A 171 3.65 16.82 26.31
CA PRO A 171 3.43 16.35 24.93
C PRO A 171 4.25 15.11 24.53
N GLU A 172 5.50 15.01 25.00
CA GLU A 172 6.38 13.85 24.78
C GLU A 172 5.85 12.60 25.47
N GLN A 173 5.51 12.71 26.76
CA GLN A 173 4.95 11.60 27.54
C GLN A 173 3.61 11.14 26.94
N LEU A 174 2.75 12.09 26.60
CA LEU A 174 1.47 11.84 25.95
C LEU A 174 1.66 11.08 24.63
N LEU A 175 2.60 11.49 23.79
CA LEU A 175 2.90 10.77 22.55
C LEU A 175 3.36 9.34 22.83
N HIS A 176 4.26 9.13 23.78
CA HIS A 176 4.78 7.80 24.09
C HIS A 176 3.68 6.87 24.62
N GLU A 177 2.82 7.36 25.52
CA GLU A 177 1.67 6.59 26.01
C GLU A 177 0.68 6.27 24.90
N LEU A 178 0.36 7.23 24.02
CA LEU A 178 -0.52 7.01 22.88
C LEU A 178 0.05 5.97 21.92
N LEU A 179 1.32 6.10 21.53
CA LEU A 179 1.97 5.13 20.65
C LEU A 179 2.05 3.74 21.29
N GLY A 180 2.37 3.66 22.59
CA GLY A 180 2.38 2.39 23.31
C GLY A 180 1.03 1.69 23.29
N ARG A 181 -0.06 2.42 23.56
CA ARG A 181 -1.44 1.91 23.46
C ARG A 181 -1.80 1.52 22.03
N VAL A 182 -1.43 2.32 21.04
CA VAL A 182 -1.73 2.05 19.63
C VAL A 182 -1.03 0.78 19.13
N LEU A 183 0.24 0.63 19.49
CA LEU A 183 1.06 -0.49 19.05
C LEU A 183 0.67 -1.78 19.77
N ALA A 184 0.42 -1.71 21.09
CA ALA A 184 -0.02 -2.86 21.88
C ALA A 184 -1.47 -3.27 21.56
N GLY A 185 -2.37 -2.30 21.39
CA GLY A 185 -3.79 -2.51 21.16
C GLY A 185 -4.17 -2.86 19.72
N GLY A 186 -3.20 -3.02 18.82
CA GLY A 186 -3.53 -3.39 17.43
C GLY A 186 -4.19 -2.26 16.63
N ILE A 187 -4.09 -1.02 17.10
CA ILE A 187 -4.70 0.16 16.46
C ILE A 187 -3.88 0.56 15.24
N GLY A 188 -4.56 0.89 14.15
CA GLY A 188 -3.91 1.19 12.87
C GLY A 188 -3.74 2.68 12.57
N ARG A 189 -4.58 3.55 13.16
CA ARG A 189 -4.61 4.98 12.85
C ARG A 189 -4.89 5.83 14.07
N LEU A 190 -4.21 6.96 14.15
CA LEU A 190 -4.51 8.10 15.03
C LEU A 190 -4.86 9.33 14.21
N TYR A 191 -5.85 10.07 14.66
CA TYR A 191 -6.33 11.32 14.08
C TYR A 191 -6.18 12.43 15.11
N PHE A 192 -5.62 13.54 14.68
CA PHE A 192 -5.41 14.74 15.48
C PHE A 192 -6.18 15.86 14.80
N GLU A 193 -7.28 16.28 15.40
CA GLU A 193 -8.19 17.26 14.83
C GLU A 193 -8.28 18.50 15.71
N ARG A 194 -8.30 19.67 15.08
CA ARG A 194 -8.27 20.96 15.79
C ARG A 194 -9.66 21.59 15.79
N GLN A 195 -10.14 21.96 16.97
CA GLN A 195 -11.46 22.58 17.18
C GLN A 195 -11.28 23.91 17.92
N GLY A 196 -11.06 24.99 17.16
CA GLY A 196 -10.81 26.32 17.71
C GLY A 196 -9.62 26.34 18.67
N CYS A 197 -9.90 26.64 19.95
CA CYS A 197 -8.91 26.70 21.03
C CYS A 197 -8.56 25.35 21.65
N THR A 198 -9.20 24.27 21.19
CA THR A 198 -9.00 22.92 21.72
C THR A 198 -8.64 21.94 20.59
N GLY A 199 -8.11 20.79 20.95
CA GLY A 199 -7.89 19.69 20.02
C GLY A 199 -8.50 18.39 20.54
N ARG A 200 -8.75 17.47 19.62
CA ARG A 200 -9.18 16.11 19.94
C ARG A 200 -8.30 15.07 19.25
N ILE A 201 -8.07 13.96 19.94
CA ILE A 201 -7.35 12.81 19.41
C ILE A 201 -8.30 11.64 19.33
N LEU A 202 -8.36 11.02 18.16
CA LEU A 202 -9.18 9.86 17.87
C LEU A 202 -8.27 8.71 17.41
N TRP A 203 -8.71 7.49 17.62
CA TRP A 203 -8.09 6.32 17.01
C TRP A 203 -9.10 5.50 16.22
N SER A 204 -8.60 4.71 15.28
CA SER A 204 -9.40 3.71 14.58
C SER A 204 -8.98 2.32 15.01
N GLN A 205 -9.89 1.64 15.70
CA GLN A 205 -9.76 0.25 16.11
C GLN A 205 -10.86 -0.56 15.43
N ASP A 206 -10.48 -1.62 14.71
CA ASP A 206 -11.40 -2.50 13.99
C ASP A 206 -12.36 -1.75 13.03
N GLY A 207 -11.88 -0.66 12.44
CA GLY A 207 -12.66 0.19 11.52
C GLY A 207 -13.58 1.20 12.21
N VAL A 208 -13.71 1.17 13.53
CA VAL A 208 -14.53 2.11 14.30
C VAL A 208 -13.66 3.28 14.79
N LEU A 209 -14.10 4.50 14.50
CA LEU A 209 -13.48 5.71 15.03
C LEU A 209 -13.94 5.92 16.48
N GLN A 210 -12.99 6.04 17.41
CA GLN A 210 -13.28 6.34 18.80
C GLN A 210 -12.56 7.61 19.21
N SER A 211 -13.28 8.51 19.86
CA SER A 211 -12.71 9.69 20.50
C SER A 211 -12.05 9.27 21.81
N VAL A 212 -10.78 9.64 21.99
CA VAL A 212 -9.90 9.08 23.02
C VAL A 212 -9.47 10.18 23.98
N LEU A 213 -9.15 11.34 23.42
CA LEU A 213 -8.87 12.55 24.17
C LEU A 213 -9.65 13.70 23.57
N GLU A 214 -10.44 14.36 24.40
CA GLU A 214 -11.26 15.50 24.02
C GLU A 214 -10.79 16.75 24.77
N ASN A 215 -11.05 17.91 24.16
CA ASN A 215 -10.81 19.22 24.78
C ASN A 215 -9.35 19.44 25.24
N LEU A 216 -8.37 18.87 24.52
CA LEU A 216 -6.95 19.12 24.80
C LEU A 216 -6.63 20.59 24.56
N GLU A 217 -5.84 21.18 25.44
CA GLU A 217 -5.43 22.57 25.29
C GLU A 217 -4.65 22.76 23.97
N ALA A 218 -4.89 23.90 23.31
CA ALA A 218 -4.21 24.31 22.09
C ALA A 218 -2.69 24.05 22.07
N SER A 219 -2.00 24.41 23.16
CA SER A 219 -0.55 24.31 23.30
C SER A 219 -0.08 22.86 23.40
N GLN A 220 -0.76 22.06 24.21
CA GLN A 220 -0.48 20.65 24.40
C GLN A 220 -0.73 19.85 23.12
N PHE A 221 -1.88 20.08 22.46
CA PHE A 221 -2.22 19.41 21.20
C PHE A 221 -1.17 19.67 20.11
N GLN A 222 -0.80 20.94 19.90
CA GLN A 222 0.25 21.29 18.93
C GLN A 222 1.61 20.71 19.35
N GLY A 223 1.88 20.64 20.66
CA GLY A 223 3.06 19.97 21.21
C GLY A 223 3.15 18.51 20.76
N VAL A 224 2.05 17.75 20.82
CA VAL A 224 2.05 16.34 20.39
C VAL A 224 2.31 16.21 18.90
N ILE A 225 1.73 17.08 18.07
CA ILE A 225 2.03 17.14 16.63
C ILE A 225 3.52 17.45 16.40
N ASN A 226 4.11 18.34 17.18
CA ASN A 226 5.53 18.67 17.07
C ASN A 226 6.45 17.51 17.46
N GLU A 227 6.08 16.71 18.46
CA GLU A 227 6.80 15.47 18.79
C GLU A 227 6.68 14.41 17.70
N LEU A 228 5.50 14.28 17.09
CA LEU A 228 5.31 13.44 15.90
C LEU A 228 6.17 13.91 14.72
N LYS A 229 6.25 15.22 14.49
CA LYS A 229 7.13 15.80 13.47
C LYS A 229 8.60 15.50 13.77
N ARG A 230 9.06 15.63 15.02
CA ARG A 230 10.43 15.23 15.42
C ARG A 230 10.69 13.75 15.12
N LEU A 231 9.76 12.88 15.51
CA LEU A 231 9.89 11.43 15.32
C LEU A 231 10.04 11.04 13.84
N LEU A 232 9.34 11.75 12.94
CA LEU A 232 9.39 11.51 11.49
C LEU A 232 10.25 12.52 10.71
N GLU A 233 11.12 13.26 11.41
CA GLU A 233 12.08 14.21 10.82
C GLU A 233 11.42 15.31 9.93
N LEU A 234 10.19 15.69 10.27
CA LEU A 234 9.49 16.82 9.64
C LEU A 234 9.84 18.16 10.31
N PRO A 235 9.88 19.26 9.54
CA PRO A 235 10.12 20.58 10.10
C PRO A 235 8.99 20.99 11.04
N LEU A 236 9.35 21.61 12.16
CA LEU A 236 8.41 22.10 13.18
C LEU A 236 7.63 23.35 12.74
N ILE A 237 8.04 23.96 11.64
CA ILE A 237 7.35 25.09 11.05
C ILE A 237 5.95 24.62 10.61
N PRO A 238 4.89 25.42 10.85
CA PRO A 238 3.56 25.12 10.36
C PRO A 238 3.55 24.86 8.85
N VAL A 239 2.80 23.84 8.44
CA VAL A 239 2.71 23.46 7.03
C VAL A 239 1.69 24.33 6.31
N GLU A 240 2.04 24.88 5.14
CA GLU A 240 1.09 25.61 4.28
C GLU A 240 0.31 24.68 3.34
N LYS A 241 0.83 23.47 3.11
CA LYS A 241 0.24 22.42 2.27
C LYS A 241 0.44 21.08 2.97
N SER A 242 -0.42 20.12 2.67
CA SER A 242 -0.31 18.75 3.18
C SER A 242 1.10 18.20 2.98
N LYS A 243 1.77 17.78 4.06
CA LYS A 243 3.07 17.11 4.02
C LYS A 243 2.92 15.69 4.58
N GLN A 244 3.69 14.76 4.02
CA GLN A 244 3.71 13.38 4.47
C GLN A 244 5.15 12.94 4.69
N ALA A 245 5.39 12.23 5.78
CA ALA A 245 6.63 11.54 6.07
C ALA A 245 6.35 10.08 6.43
N GLU A 246 7.29 9.20 6.09
CA GLU A 246 7.25 7.78 6.41
C GLU A 246 8.56 7.39 7.06
N ILE A 247 8.49 6.58 8.11
CA ILE A 247 9.67 6.05 8.77
C ILE A 247 9.47 4.60 9.16
N GLU A 248 10.45 3.77 8.81
CA GLU A 248 10.50 2.36 9.17
C GLU A 248 11.27 2.17 10.48
N ARG A 249 10.73 1.33 11.36
CA ARG A 249 11.28 1.06 12.70
C ARG A 249 11.05 -0.39 13.11
N ILE A 250 11.83 -0.84 14.09
CA ILE A 250 11.59 -2.10 14.80
C ILE A 250 10.92 -1.80 16.13
N TYR A 251 9.76 -2.39 16.39
CA TYR A 251 9.08 -2.31 17.68
C TYR A 251 8.80 -3.72 18.21
N SER A 252 9.28 -4.05 19.41
CA SER A 252 9.15 -5.39 20.00
C SER A 252 9.56 -6.52 19.06
N GLY A 253 10.67 -6.34 18.33
CA GLY A 253 11.17 -7.30 17.33
C GLY A 253 10.37 -7.37 16.02
N THR A 254 9.30 -6.58 15.89
CA THR A 254 8.45 -6.54 14.70
C THR A 254 8.76 -5.30 13.86
N HIS A 255 8.86 -5.48 12.55
CA HIS A 255 9.03 -4.37 11.62
C HIS A 255 7.71 -3.61 11.42
N ILE A 256 7.75 -2.30 11.58
CA ILE A 256 6.61 -1.40 11.43
C ILE A 256 7.00 -0.19 10.56
N LEU A 257 6.00 0.42 9.91
CA LEU A 257 6.14 1.72 9.27
C LEU A 257 5.16 2.69 9.90
N LEU A 258 5.67 3.82 10.35
CA LEU A 258 4.89 4.97 10.75
C LEU A 258 4.79 5.92 9.57
N ARG A 259 3.56 6.29 9.20
CA ARG A 259 3.29 7.30 8.18
C ARG A 259 2.56 8.45 8.84
N LEU A 260 3.17 9.61 8.91
CA LEU A 260 2.54 10.83 9.39
C LEU A 260 2.16 11.70 8.20
N ARG A 261 0.91 12.13 8.15
CA ARG A 261 0.44 13.21 7.29
C ARG A 261 0.06 14.38 8.17
N VAL A 262 0.57 15.57 7.85
CA VAL A 262 0.21 16.83 8.52
C VAL A 262 -0.44 17.75 7.49
N THR A 263 -1.59 18.30 7.82
CA THR A 263 -2.40 19.17 6.97
C THR A 263 -2.64 20.51 7.65
N PRO A 264 -2.67 21.63 6.91
CA PRO A 264 -3.18 22.88 7.46
C PRO A 264 -4.70 22.76 7.66
N GLY A 265 -5.18 23.08 8.86
CA GLY A 265 -6.60 23.22 9.19
C GLY A 265 -6.96 24.68 9.46
N GLU A 266 -8.26 24.92 9.67
CA GLU A 266 -8.81 26.27 9.91
C GLU A 266 -8.21 26.93 11.17
N TYR A 267 -7.95 26.13 12.21
CA TYR A 267 -7.55 26.60 13.54
C TYR A 267 -6.10 26.21 13.92
N GLY A 268 -5.34 25.65 12.99
CA GLY A 268 -4.00 25.11 13.25
C GLY A 268 -3.72 23.86 12.42
N GLU A 269 -2.63 23.17 12.74
CA GLU A 269 -2.31 21.92 12.06
C GLU A 269 -3.18 20.77 12.53
N GLU A 270 -3.52 19.90 11.60
CA GLU A 270 -4.13 18.61 11.84
C GLU A 270 -3.19 17.51 11.39
N ALA A 271 -3.32 16.32 11.96
CA ALA A 271 -2.44 15.22 11.61
C ALA A 271 -3.15 13.87 11.59
N ASN A 272 -2.66 12.98 10.73
CA ASN A 272 -3.03 11.57 10.71
C ASN A 272 -1.75 10.74 10.81
N LEU A 273 -1.67 9.89 11.82
CA LEU A 273 -0.62 8.89 11.94
C LEU A 273 -1.19 7.52 11.59
N GLN A 274 -0.59 6.85 10.61
CA GLN A 274 -0.90 5.48 10.25
C GLN A 274 0.25 4.55 10.66
N VAL A 275 -0.11 3.45 11.31
CA VAL A 275 0.82 2.38 11.70
C VAL A 275 0.59 1.18 10.78
N LEU A 276 1.55 0.91 9.90
CA LEU A 276 1.53 -0.27 9.03
C LEU A 276 2.40 -1.37 9.64
N ARG A 277 1.86 -2.57 9.75
CA ARG A 277 2.57 -3.77 10.23
C ARG A 277 2.04 -5.01 9.52
N GLY A 278 2.79 -6.11 9.58
CA GLY A 278 2.37 -7.39 9.00
C GLY A 278 2.02 -7.28 7.51
N ALA A 279 0.85 -7.80 7.12
CA ALA A 279 0.39 -7.81 5.73
C ALA A 279 0.24 -6.40 5.13
N ALA A 280 -0.28 -5.43 5.90
CA ALA A 280 -0.45 -4.05 5.43
C ALA A 280 0.90 -3.39 5.11
N LEU A 281 1.94 -3.68 5.89
CA LEU A 281 3.29 -3.20 5.62
C LEU A 281 3.90 -3.86 4.37
N LYS A 282 3.77 -5.19 4.25
CA LYS A 282 4.24 -5.93 3.08
C LYS A 282 3.59 -5.40 1.80
N PHE A 283 2.28 -5.19 1.82
CA PHE A 283 1.53 -4.64 0.69
C PHE A 283 2.04 -3.25 0.30
N HIS A 284 2.26 -2.35 1.27
CA HIS A 284 2.82 -1.02 0.99
C HIS A 284 4.21 -1.10 0.36
N GLN A 285 5.07 -2.00 0.85
CA GLN A 285 6.42 -2.19 0.31
C GLN A 285 6.39 -2.75 -1.11
N GLN A 286 5.57 -3.78 -1.38
CA GLN A 286 5.39 -4.34 -2.72
C GLN A 286 4.85 -3.29 -3.70
N HIS A 287 3.83 -2.53 -3.30
CA HIS A 287 3.31 -1.46 -4.13
C HIS A 287 4.39 -0.40 -4.43
N LYS A 288 5.17 0.00 -3.42
CA LYS A 288 6.28 0.96 -3.61
C LYS A 288 7.34 0.43 -4.58
N MET A 289 7.69 -0.86 -4.48
CA MET A 289 8.62 -1.50 -5.41
C MET A 289 8.05 -1.54 -6.83
N ALA A 290 6.79 -1.93 -7.00
CA ALA A 290 6.14 -1.98 -8.30
C ALA A 290 6.12 -0.60 -9.00
N VAL A 291 5.81 0.47 -8.26
CA VAL A 291 5.84 1.85 -8.78
C VAL A 291 7.26 2.24 -9.21
N LEU A 292 8.25 2.04 -8.34
CA LEU A 292 9.64 2.38 -8.65
C LEU A 292 10.19 1.58 -9.84
N SER A 293 9.88 0.29 -9.92
CA SER A 293 10.29 -0.58 -11.02
C SER A 293 9.66 -0.13 -12.35
N ARG A 294 8.37 0.23 -12.36
CA ARG A 294 7.72 0.79 -13.55
C ARG A 294 8.33 2.12 -13.98
N ASP A 295 8.64 3.00 -13.03
CA ASP A 295 9.32 4.27 -13.33
C ASP A 295 10.72 4.05 -13.88
N ALA A 296 11.50 3.14 -13.29
CA ALA A 296 12.83 2.78 -13.76
C ALA A 296 12.78 2.20 -15.19
N LEU A 297 11.80 1.33 -15.49
CA LEU A 297 11.58 0.78 -16.82
C LEU A 297 11.28 1.90 -17.84
N ARG A 298 10.37 2.83 -17.49
CA ARG A 298 10.04 3.96 -18.36
C ARG A 298 11.26 4.84 -18.65
N LEU A 299 12.06 5.16 -17.64
CA LEU A 299 13.27 5.96 -17.80
C LEU A 299 14.34 5.23 -18.64
N ALA A 300 14.49 3.92 -18.43
CA ALA A 300 15.42 3.10 -19.20
C ALA A 300 15.02 3.00 -20.68
N GLN A 301 13.74 2.82 -20.99
CA GLN A 301 13.21 2.85 -22.36
C GLN A 301 13.40 4.22 -23.02
N GLN A 302 13.21 5.31 -22.28
CA GLN A 302 13.49 6.66 -22.78
C GLN A 302 14.98 6.84 -23.11
N LEU A 303 15.87 6.33 -22.25
CA LEU A 303 17.31 6.35 -22.49
C LEU A 303 17.70 5.52 -23.71
N GLU A 304 17.11 4.33 -23.88
CA GLU A 304 17.36 3.47 -25.05
C GLU A 304 17.00 4.17 -26.36
N LYS A 305 15.82 4.82 -26.39
CA LYS A 305 15.39 5.61 -27.55
C LYS A 305 16.39 6.74 -27.87
N LYS A 306 16.84 7.47 -26.85
CA LYS A 306 17.81 8.56 -27.02
C LYS A 306 19.17 8.07 -27.47
N LEU A 307 19.60 6.90 -26.99
CA LEU A 307 20.86 6.28 -27.40
C LEU A 307 20.82 5.85 -28.87
N THR A 308 19.71 5.26 -29.29
CA THR A 308 19.47 4.88 -30.70
C THR A 308 19.46 6.11 -31.61
N GLU A 309 18.84 7.22 -31.17
CA GLU A 309 18.88 8.49 -31.90
C GLU A 309 20.32 9.04 -32.04
N ILE A 310 21.18 8.85 -31.03
CA ILE A 310 22.59 9.24 -31.07
C ILE A 310 23.37 8.35 -32.03
N GLU A 311 23.18 7.03 -31.96
CA GLU A 311 23.80 6.07 -32.89
C GLU A 311 23.48 6.43 -34.34
N GLN A 312 22.19 6.62 -34.67
CA GLN A 312 21.74 7.00 -36.02
C GLN A 312 22.32 8.32 -36.52
N ARG A 313 22.59 9.27 -35.63
CA ARG A 313 23.21 10.57 -35.99
C ARG A 313 24.73 10.49 -36.05
N SER A 314 25.35 9.59 -35.30
CA SER A 314 26.79 9.36 -35.34
C SER A 314 27.25 8.74 -36.67
N ASP A 315 26.36 8.01 -37.36
CA ASP A 315 26.57 7.57 -38.74
C ASP A 315 26.72 8.74 -39.73
N SER A 316 26.18 9.92 -39.38
CA SER A 316 26.27 11.17 -40.16
C SER A 316 27.38 12.13 -39.69
N ALA A 317 27.92 11.94 -38.48
CA ALA A 317 29.03 12.71 -37.93
C ALA A 317 29.77 11.84 -36.89
N PRO A 318 30.98 11.30 -37.21
CA PRO A 318 31.61 10.28 -36.39
C PRO A 318 31.95 10.82 -35.00
N LEU A 319 31.31 10.24 -33.98
CA LEU A 319 31.66 10.45 -32.58
C LEU A 319 32.72 9.42 -32.16
N PRO A 320 33.87 9.83 -31.59
CA PRO A 320 34.93 8.92 -31.19
C PRO A 320 34.65 8.31 -29.81
N SER A 321 33.68 7.40 -29.72
CA SER A 321 33.26 6.85 -28.42
C SER A 321 32.99 5.34 -28.48
N ASP A 322 34.01 4.56 -28.10
CA ASP A 322 33.93 3.09 -27.90
C ASP A 322 33.01 2.67 -26.73
N ASN A 323 32.51 3.65 -25.96
CA ASN A 323 31.71 3.40 -24.75
C ASN A 323 30.22 3.23 -25.02
N LEU A 324 29.75 3.57 -26.23
CA LEU A 324 28.32 3.53 -26.56
C LEU A 324 27.77 2.10 -26.58
N PRO A 325 28.41 1.12 -27.22
CA PRO A 325 27.95 -0.27 -27.20
C PRO A 325 27.95 -0.88 -25.80
N LEU A 326 28.92 -0.50 -24.97
CA LEU A 326 29.01 -0.92 -23.56
C LEU A 326 27.81 -0.37 -22.76
N LEU A 327 27.45 0.90 -22.98
CA LEU A 327 26.28 1.53 -22.36
C LEU A 327 24.98 0.88 -22.81
N THR A 328 24.83 0.57 -24.10
CA THR A 328 23.66 -0.13 -24.66
C THR A 328 23.51 -1.53 -24.02
N GLN A 329 24.62 -2.26 -23.86
CA GLN A 329 24.61 -3.58 -23.23
C GLN A 329 24.29 -3.53 -21.72
N LEU A 330 24.82 -2.53 -21.01
CA LEU A 330 24.48 -2.28 -19.61
C LEU A 330 22.99 -1.99 -19.45
N LEU A 331 22.44 -1.12 -20.32
CA LEU A 331 21.02 -0.75 -20.30
C LEU A 331 20.10 -1.95 -20.52
N LYS A 332 20.42 -2.82 -21.50
CA LYS A 332 19.69 -4.08 -21.72
C LYS A 332 19.72 -5.00 -20.50
N THR A 333 20.86 -5.06 -19.81
CA THR A 333 20.99 -5.86 -18.59
C THR A 333 20.12 -5.30 -17.46
N ILE A 334 20.11 -3.98 -17.29
CA ILE A 334 19.27 -3.27 -16.32
C ILE A 334 17.78 -3.49 -16.61
N LEU A 335 17.36 -3.35 -17.87
CA LEU A 335 15.97 -3.61 -18.30
C LEU A 335 15.52 -5.02 -17.92
N ARG A 336 16.32 -6.04 -18.25
CA ARG A 336 16.02 -7.44 -17.90
C ARG A 336 15.92 -7.67 -16.39
N GLN A 337 16.76 -6.99 -15.60
CA GLN A 337 16.73 -7.10 -14.13
C GLN A 337 15.48 -6.42 -13.55
N ILE A 338 15.09 -5.24 -14.06
CA ILE A 338 13.87 -4.54 -13.64
C ILE A 338 12.63 -5.37 -13.98
N GLU A 339 12.57 -5.97 -15.16
CA GLU A 339 11.49 -6.89 -15.56
C GLU A 339 11.42 -8.11 -14.64
N ALA A 340 12.55 -8.72 -14.28
CA ALA A 340 12.58 -9.82 -13.33
C ALA A 340 12.12 -9.42 -11.91
N LEU A 341 12.39 -8.18 -11.48
CA LEU A 341 11.88 -7.65 -10.21
C LEU A 341 10.36 -7.47 -10.26
N LEU A 342 9.81 -6.98 -11.37
CA LEU A 342 8.36 -6.88 -11.58
C LEU A 342 7.68 -8.25 -11.55
N GLN A 343 8.31 -9.29 -12.10
CA GLN A 343 7.79 -10.66 -12.08
C GLN A 343 7.90 -11.34 -10.69
N LYS A 344 8.86 -10.93 -9.85
CA LYS A 344 9.07 -11.51 -8.52
C LYS A 344 8.10 -10.99 -7.46
N ASP A 345 7.53 -9.81 -7.67
CA ASP A 345 6.45 -9.22 -6.84
C ASP A 345 5.06 -9.80 -7.19
N GLU A 346 4.98 -10.71 -8.17
CA GLU A 346 3.76 -11.43 -8.60
C GLU A 346 3.66 -12.85 -8.03
N HIS A 347 4.58 -13.27 -7.15
CA HIS A 347 4.56 -14.54 -6.40
C HIS A 347 4.57 -14.27 -4.89
#